data_AF-A0A0K2U1M0-F1
#
_entry.id   AF-A0A0K2U1M0-F1
#
_cell.length_a   1.000
_cell.length_b   1.000
_cell.length_c   1.000
_cell.angle_alpha   90.00
_cell.angle_beta   90.00
_cell.angle_gamma   90.00
#
_symmetry.space_group_name_H-M   'P 1'
#
loop_
_entity.id
_entity.type
_entity.pdbx_description
1 polymer ?
#
loop_
_entity_poly.entity_id
_entity_poly.type
_entity_poly.pdbx_seq_one_letter_code
_entity_poly.pdbx_strand_id
1 'polypeptide(L)'
;SKAFVSRFRNNGLKKSITEGENEEDIFGNLITNRNYISLKAKFESDEDDIGHRIYQYGHEQHRLRDAELRDLEVCLELGEKEYRDEGIIAVDEFLNERNRIQVEYLNFVNEATQGGGGSEEEERSLRKEFDRMKEICLGNLNIFKDKIMGLEFCLVNQTDKTIAFFEKTLLKSLDIFLNEIFLLFSEARNADIRFYRRIVELIESETAVERCKFWREKAGQCHDIRQTRLSNIEVELEASVRHFYRLYVEDMYENLQTRNRSRILELQHFVDKCKAETEEYDFSSSNAVEEDDV
;
A
#
# COMPACT_ATOMS: atom_id res chain seq x y z
N SER A 1 -5.10 4.58 7.90
CA SER A 1 -4.46 4.60 9.24
C SER A 1 -5.29 5.31 10.32
N LYS A 2 -5.58 6.63 10.23
CA LYS A 2 -6.28 7.37 11.32
C LYS A 2 -7.64 6.80 11.74
N ALA A 3 -8.44 6.24 10.83
CA ALA A 3 -9.77 5.69 11.12
C ALA A 3 -9.76 4.39 11.96
N PHE A 4 -8.76 3.52 11.72
CA PHE A 4 -8.57 2.28 12.50
C PHE A 4 -8.20 2.66 13.93
N VAL A 5 -7.16 3.47 14.09
CA VAL A 5 -6.67 3.91 15.40
C VAL A 5 -7.65 4.85 16.11
N SER A 6 -8.46 5.66 15.40
CA SER A 6 -9.44 6.55 16.04
C SER A 6 -10.64 5.83 16.65
N ARG A 7 -11.01 4.65 16.14
CA ARG A 7 -12.06 3.81 16.75
C ARG A 7 -11.54 3.08 18.00
N PHE A 8 -10.26 2.73 18.02
CA PHE A 8 -9.59 2.20 19.21
C PHE A 8 -9.17 3.30 20.21
N ARG A 9 -8.84 4.51 19.74
CA ARG A 9 -8.47 5.65 20.59
C ARG A 9 -9.70 6.25 21.27
N ASN A 10 -9.46 6.80 22.46
CA ASN A 10 -10.38 7.60 23.26
C ASN A 10 -11.55 6.87 23.91
N ASN A 11 -11.29 5.89 24.79
CA ASN A 11 -12.33 5.26 25.61
C ASN A 11 -13.57 4.82 24.79
N GLY A 12 -13.51 4.76 23.46
CA GLY A 12 -14.70 4.74 22.60
C GLY A 12 -15.18 3.31 22.51
N LEU A 13 -14.27 2.41 22.13
CA LEU A 13 -14.49 0.97 22.24
C LEU A 13 -14.73 0.54 23.71
N LYS A 14 -13.98 1.13 24.66
CA LYS A 14 -14.14 0.88 26.10
C LYS A 14 -15.55 1.25 26.59
N LYS A 15 -15.99 2.49 26.37
CA LYS A 15 -17.35 2.99 26.66
C LYS A 15 -18.42 2.24 25.87
N SER A 16 -18.12 1.86 24.63
CA SER A 16 -19.00 1.04 23.81
C SER A 16 -19.15 -0.38 24.34
N ILE A 17 -18.21 -0.88 25.14
CA ILE A 17 -18.37 -2.15 25.85
C ILE A 17 -19.10 -1.90 27.17
N THR A 18 -18.72 -0.86 27.93
CA THR A 18 -19.12 -0.68 29.34
C THR A 18 -20.37 0.18 29.60
N GLU A 19 -20.82 1.04 28.68
CA GLU A 19 -21.94 1.96 28.95
C GLU A 19 -23.30 1.27 28.71
N GLY A 20 -23.87 0.63 29.74
CA GLY A 20 -25.26 0.16 29.69
C GLY A 20 -26.23 1.32 29.87
N GLU A 21 -26.96 1.72 28.81
CA GLU A 21 -28.08 2.64 28.97
C GLU A 21 -29.14 1.98 29.87
N ASN A 22 -29.38 2.59 31.04
CA ASN A 22 -30.42 2.25 32.03
C ASN A 22 -30.09 1.24 33.13
N GLU A 23 -28.86 0.75 33.32
CA GLU A 23 -28.62 -0.20 34.44
C GLU A 23 -28.84 0.41 35.83
N GLU A 24 -28.52 1.69 36.03
CA GLU A 24 -28.74 2.35 37.33
C GLU A 24 -30.23 2.65 37.61
N ASP A 25 -30.96 3.06 36.57
CA ASP A 25 -32.42 3.27 36.64
C ASP A 25 -33.16 1.94 36.81
N ILE A 26 -32.65 0.87 36.22
CA ILE A 26 -33.18 -0.47 36.37
C ILE A 26 -32.85 -0.97 37.77
N PHE A 27 -31.60 -1.13 38.17
CA PHE A 27 -31.27 -1.82 39.42
C PHE A 27 -31.35 -0.95 40.69
N GLY A 28 -31.89 0.27 40.65
CA GLY A 28 -31.95 1.24 41.76
C GLY A 28 -32.21 0.68 43.17
N ASN A 29 -33.11 -0.30 43.30
CA ASN A 29 -33.40 -0.94 44.59
C ASN A 29 -32.40 -2.06 44.97
N LEU A 30 -31.90 -2.82 43.98
CA LEU A 30 -30.83 -3.82 44.14
C LEU A 30 -29.46 -3.16 44.41
N ILE A 31 -29.25 -1.91 44.00
CA ILE A 31 -28.03 -1.12 44.25
C ILE A 31 -27.72 -0.98 45.75
N THR A 32 -28.73 -1.03 46.62
CA THR A 32 -28.51 -0.97 48.08
C THR A 32 -27.99 -2.29 48.67
N ASN A 33 -28.03 -3.39 47.91
CA ASN A 33 -27.53 -4.69 48.32
C ASN A 33 -26.00 -4.76 48.15
N ARG A 34 -25.26 -4.92 49.26
CA ARG A 34 -23.79 -5.05 49.25
C ARG A 34 -23.28 -6.13 48.30
N ASN A 35 -24.01 -7.23 48.13
CA ASN A 35 -23.62 -8.32 47.22
C ASN A 35 -23.71 -7.87 45.76
N TYR A 36 -24.74 -7.10 45.40
CA TYR A 36 -24.86 -6.53 44.06
C TYR A 36 -23.75 -5.52 43.79
N ILE A 37 -23.46 -4.60 44.72
CA ILE A 37 -22.38 -3.60 44.56
C ILE A 37 -21.04 -4.31 44.29
N SER A 38 -20.70 -5.32 45.11
CA SER A 38 -19.45 -6.06 44.94
C SER A 38 -19.42 -6.86 43.63
N LEU A 39 -20.56 -7.42 43.21
CA LEU A 39 -20.67 -8.17 41.96
C LEU A 39 -20.51 -7.26 40.74
N LYS A 40 -21.18 -6.10 40.75
CA LYS A 40 -21.10 -5.07 39.70
C LYS A 40 -19.67 -4.55 39.58
N ALA A 41 -19.04 -4.17 40.68
CA ALA A 41 -17.65 -3.69 40.67
C ALA A 41 -16.67 -4.74 40.10
N LYS A 42 -16.90 -6.03 40.38
CA LYS A 42 -16.09 -7.11 39.79
C LYS A 42 -16.33 -7.25 38.29
N PHE A 43 -17.59 -7.22 37.86
CA PHE A 43 -17.95 -7.29 36.44
C PHE A 43 -17.36 -6.11 35.65
N GLU A 44 -17.51 -4.89 36.15
CA GLU A 44 -16.92 -3.68 35.55
C GLU A 44 -15.39 -3.80 35.48
N SER A 45 -14.74 -4.33 36.51
CA SER A 45 -13.29 -4.58 36.49
C SER A 45 -12.89 -5.63 35.44
N ASP A 46 -13.66 -6.71 35.29
CA ASP A 46 -13.39 -7.76 34.29
C ASP A 46 -13.58 -7.19 32.86
N GLU A 47 -14.65 -6.42 32.61
CA GLU A 47 -14.89 -5.75 31.33
C GLU A 47 -13.81 -4.71 31.00
N ASP A 48 -13.39 -3.93 31.99
CA ASP A 48 -12.33 -2.94 31.83
C ASP A 48 -10.99 -3.59 31.45
N ASP A 49 -10.64 -4.71 32.08
CA ASP A 49 -9.43 -5.47 31.75
C ASP A 49 -9.49 -6.02 30.32
N ILE A 50 -10.61 -6.63 29.92
CA ILE A 50 -10.79 -7.17 28.57
C ILE A 50 -10.74 -6.05 27.52
N GLY A 51 -11.46 -4.94 27.77
CA GLY A 51 -11.43 -3.77 26.89
C GLY A 51 -10.03 -3.18 26.75
N HIS A 52 -9.26 -3.16 27.84
CA HIS A 52 -7.86 -2.72 27.82
C HIS A 52 -6.96 -3.66 27.01
N ARG A 53 -7.13 -4.98 27.15
CA ARG A 53 -6.40 -6.00 26.37
C ARG A 53 -6.69 -5.87 24.87
N ILE A 54 -7.96 -5.71 24.49
CA ILE A 54 -8.38 -5.47 23.10
C ILE A 54 -7.68 -4.21 22.54
N TYR A 55 -7.67 -3.13 23.31
CA TYR A 55 -7.02 -1.88 22.92
C TYR A 55 -5.51 -2.04 22.74
N GLN A 56 -4.82 -2.61 23.73
CA GLN A 56 -3.37 -2.81 23.68
C GLN A 56 -2.97 -3.69 22.50
N TYR A 57 -3.70 -4.79 22.27
CA TYR A 57 -3.44 -5.70 21.18
C TYR A 57 -3.66 -5.02 19.81
N GLY A 58 -4.76 -4.28 19.64
CA GLY A 58 -5.00 -3.49 18.43
C GLY A 58 -3.93 -2.43 18.17
N HIS A 59 -3.44 -1.77 19.22
CA HIS A 59 -2.36 -0.78 19.12
C HIS A 59 -1.03 -1.43 18.69
N GLU A 60 -0.66 -2.54 19.30
CA GLU A 60 0.58 -3.25 18.95
C GLU A 60 0.53 -3.79 17.52
N GLN A 61 -0.60 -4.37 17.11
CA GLN A 61 -0.77 -4.83 15.73
C GLN A 61 -0.68 -3.69 14.74
N HIS A 62 -1.29 -2.54 15.01
CA HIS A 62 -1.12 -1.36 14.16
C HIS A 62 0.34 -0.95 14.02
N ARG A 63 1.10 -0.93 15.13
CA ARG A 63 2.53 -0.59 15.12
C ARG A 63 3.34 -1.56 14.27
N LEU A 64 3.05 -2.85 14.36
CA LEU A 64 3.69 -3.89 13.55
C LEU A 64 3.36 -3.72 12.07
N ARG A 65 2.08 -3.47 11.74
CA ARG A 65 1.66 -3.21 10.36
C ARG A 65 2.40 -2.01 9.79
N ASP A 66 2.41 -0.88 10.49
CA ASP A 66 3.13 0.33 10.07
C ASP A 66 4.63 0.08 9.82
N ALA A 67 5.25 -0.82 10.58
CA ALA A 67 6.66 -1.18 10.37
C ALA A 67 6.85 -2.00 9.08
N GLU A 68 6.01 -3.01 8.86
CA GLU A 68 6.06 -3.81 7.65
C GLU A 68 5.77 -3.00 6.39
N LEU A 69 4.95 -1.95 6.49
CA LEU A 69 4.73 -1.01 5.39
C LEU A 69 6.02 -0.26 5.03
N ARG A 70 6.73 0.25 6.03
CA ARG A 70 8.01 0.92 5.79
C ARG A 70 9.04 -0.04 5.20
N ASP A 71 9.07 -1.29 5.67
CA ASP A 71 9.98 -2.29 5.14
C ASP A 71 9.66 -2.60 3.66
N LEU A 72 8.37 -2.67 3.31
CA LEU A 72 7.94 -2.80 1.92
C LEU A 72 8.38 -1.61 1.07
N GLU A 73 8.11 -0.38 1.52
CA GLU A 73 8.51 0.86 0.82
C GLU A 73 10.01 0.86 0.53
N VAL A 74 10.83 0.52 1.54
CA VAL A 74 12.28 0.40 1.37
C VAL A 74 12.65 -0.67 0.34
N CYS A 75 12.01 -1.84 0.35
CA CYS A 75 12.27 -2.88 -0.65
C CYS A 75 11.94 -2.41 -2.07
N LEU A 76 10.83 -1.68 -2.24
CA LEU A 76 10.44 -1.12 -3.53
C LEU A 76 11.42 -0.06 -4.02
N GLU A 77 11.85 0.85 -3.13
CA GLU A 77 12.85 1.89 -3.44
C GLU A 77 14.20 1.29 -3.84
N LEU A 78 14.64 0.22 -3.15
CA LEU A 78 15.89 -0.47 -3.47
C LEU A 78 15.82 -1.13 -4.85
N GLY A 79 14.73 -1.84 -5.14
CA GLY A 79 14.53 -2.44 -6.46
C GLY A 79 14.48 -1.39 -7.57
N GLU A 80 13.76 -0.28 -7.36
CA GLU A 80 13.75 0.84 -8.29
C GLU A 80 15.13 1.43 -8.54
N LYS A 81 15.93 1.58 -7.48
CA LYS A 81 17.27 2.13 -7.58
C LYS A 81 18.17 1.20 -8.42
N GLU A 82 18.13 -0.10 -8.17
CA GLU A 82 18.91 -1.09 -8.91
C GLU A 82 18.64 -1.01 -10.42
N TYR A 83 17.35 -1.06 -10.81
CA TYR A 83 16.98 -0.96 -12.23
C TYR A 83 17.24 0.41 -12.84
N ARG A 84 17.15 1.48 -12.05
CA ARG A 84 17.50 2.84 -12.50
C ARG A 84 19.00 2.95 -12.77
N ASP A 85 19.84 2.43 -11.88
CA ASP A 85 21.29 2.47 -12.02
C ASP A 85 21.72 1.65 -13.26
N GLU A 86 21.13 0.48 -13.49
CA GLU A 86 21.34 -0.30 -14.72
C GLU A 86 20.83 0.43 -15.98
N GLY A 87 19.69 1.12 -15.87
CA GLY A 87 19.13 1.93 -16.96
C GLY A 87 20.02 3.11 -17.34
N ILE A 88 20.61 3.81 -16.36
CA ILE A 88 21.56 4.90 -16.60
C ILE A 88 22.78 4.38 -17.36
N ILE A 89 23.34 3.24 -16.92
CA ILE A 89 24.47 2.61 -17.62
C ILE A 89 24.11 2.30 -19.07
N ALA A 90 22.91 1.74 -19.32
CA ALA A 90 22.45 1.45 -20.68
C ALA A 90 22.29 2.70 -21.55
N VAL A 91 21.82 3.81 -20.97
CA VAL A 91 21.72 5.11 -21.66
C VAL A 91 23.10 5.64 -22.02
N ASP A 92 24.03 5.63 -21.06
CA ASP A 92 25.39 6.11 -21.27
C ASP A 92 26.13 5.28 -22.33
N GLU A 93 26.00 3.96 -22.31
CA GLU A 93 26.53 3.05 -23.34
C GLU A 93 26.00 3.41 -24.73
N PHE A 94 24.69 3.62 -24.86
CA PHE A 94 24.07 3.98 -26.14
C PHE A 94 24.53 5.35 -26.64
N LEU A 95 24.55 6.37 -25.77
CA LEU A 95 24.95 7.72 -26.16
C LEU A 95 26.43 7.79 -26.55
N ASN A 96 27.30 7.08 -25.84
CA ASN A 96 28.72 7.00 -26.18
C ASN A 96 28.94 6.34 -27.54
N GLU A 97 28.24 5.25 -27.81
CA GLU A 97 28.34 4.55 -29.10
C GLU A 97 27.78 5.39 -30.26
N ARG A 98 26.64 6.07 -30.04
CA ARG A 98 26.07 7.02 -31.01
C ARG A 98 27.06 8.15 -31.33
N ASN A 99 27.65 8.75 -30.30
CA ASN A 99 28.63 9.83 -30.46
C ASN A 99 29.90 9.33 -31.17
N ARG A 100 30.35 8.09 -30.89
CA ARG A 100 31.48 7.46 -31.59
C ARG A 100 31.20 7.35 -33.09
N ILE A 101 30.05 6.82 -33.48
CA ILE A 101 29.64 6.68 -34.88
C ILE A 101 29.57 8.06 -35.55
N GLN A 102 29.04 9.06 -34.84
CA GLN A 102 28.98 10.43 -35.35
C GLN A 102 30.38 11.04 -35.60
N VAL A 103 31.33 10.81 -34.69
CA VAL A 103 32.72 11.28 -34.87
C VAL A 103 33.39 10.56 -36.04
N GLU A 104 33.17 9.25 -36.20
CA GLU A 104 33.68 8.48 -37.33
C GLU A 104 33.15 9.00 -38.66
N TYR A 105 31.86 9.35 -38.72
CA TYR A 105 31.26 9.98 -39.88
C TYR A 105 31.91 11.34 -40.21
N LEU A 106 32.06 12.22 -39.21
CA LEU A 106 32.68 13.54 -39.41
C LEU A 106 34.13 13.43 -39.90
N ASN A 107 34.90 12.47 -39.38
CA ASN A 107 36.26 12.22 -39.85
C ASN A 107 36.27 11.74 -41.31
N PHE A 108 35.36 10.84 -41.69
CA PHE A 108 35.23 10.38 -43.07
C PHE A 108 34.87 11.52 -44.04
N VAL A 109 33.95 12.42 -43.65
CA VAL A 109 33.61 13.62 -44.42
C VAL A 109 34.81 14.57 -44.56
N ASN A 110 35.56 14.79 -43.48
CA ASN A 110 36.75 15.65 -43.50
C ASN A 110 37.86 15.08 -44.41
N GLU A 111 38.07 13.77 -44.39
CA GLU A 111 39.05 13.09 -45.26
C GLU A 111 38.63 13.19 -46.75
N ALA A 112 37.35 12.99 -47.05
CA ALA A 112 36.83 13.12 -48.41
C ALA A 112 36.95 14.57 -48.93
N THR A 113 36.66 15.57 -48.10
CA THR A 113 36.73 16.99 -48.49
C THR A 113 38.16 17.53 -48.63
N GLN A 114 39.13 17.02 -47.87
CA GLN A 114 40.56 17.38 -48.00
C GLN A 114 41.23 16.80 -49.25
N GLY A 115 40.66 15.75 -49.86
CA GLY A 115 41.17 15.09 -51.07
C GLY A 115 41.06 15.91 -52.36
N GLY A 116 40.34 17.04 -52.35
CA GLY A 116 40.20 17.95 -53.49
C GLY A 116 39.43 17.32 -54.66
N GLY A 117 38.13 17.10 -54.51
CA GLY A 117 37.29 16.60 -55.60
C GLY A 117 35.78 16.67 -55.35
N GLY A 118 35.11 17.73 -55.79
CA GLY A 118 33.64 17.78 -55.88
C GLY A 118 33.07 16.88 -57.00
N SER A 119 33.51 15.63 -57.09
CA SER A 119 32.99 14.68 -58.09
C SER A 119 31.69 14.04 -57.61
N GLU A 120 30.76 13.77 -58.52
CA GLU A 120 29.52 13.04 -58.21
C GLU A 120 29.75 11.65 -57.60
N GLU A 121 30.95 11.09 -57.79
CA GLU A 121 31.32 9.77 -57.28
C GLU A 121 31.70 9.82 -55.79
N GLU A 122 32.35 10.90 -55.35
CA GLU A 122 32.64 11.16 -53.94
C GLU A 122 31.36 11.45 -53.16
N GLU A 123 30.44 12.25 -53.72
CA GLU A 123 29.12 12.50 -53.11
C GLU A 123 28.29 11.22 -52.96
N ARG A 124 28.33 10.33 -53.97
CA ARG A 124 27.69 9.01 -53.90
C ARG A 124 28.33 8.10 -52.85
N SER A 125 29.65 8.17 -52.68
CA SER A 125 30.36 7.39 -51.66
C SER A 125 30.02 7.88 -50.25
N LEU A 126 29.98 9.21 -50.05
CA LEU A 126 29.57 9.85 -48.81
C LEU A 126 28.14 9.46 -48.42
N ARG A 127 27.19 9.54 -49.36
CA ARG A 127 25.79 9.12 -49.13
C ARG A 127 25.67 7.66 -48.68
N LYS A 128 26.39 6.74 -49.33
CA LYS A 128 26.37 5.32 -48.97
C LYS A 128 26.92 5.04 -47.58
N GLU A 129 28.04 5.68 -47.20
CA GLU A 129 28.63 5.45 -45.89
C GLU A 129 27.77 6.09 -44.78
N PHE A 130 27.16 7.24 -45.05
CA PHE A 130 26.17 7.84 -44.16
C PHE A 130 24.95 6.95 -43.94
N ASP A 131 24.33 6.44 -45.02
CA ASP A 131 23.19 5.54 -44.93
C ASP A 131 23.54 4.30 -44.09
N ARG A 132 24.75 3.75 -44.31
CA ARG A 132 25.28 2.64 -43.50
C ARG A 132 25.44 3.01 -42.02
N MET A 133 26.02 4.16 -41.70
CA MET A 133 26.19 4.60 -40.31
C MET A 133 24.86 4.90 -39.63
N LYS A 134 23.91 5.48 -40.37
CA LYS A 134 22.52 5.68 -39.93
C LYS A 134 21.84 4.35 -39.62
N GLU A 135 21.98 3.35 -40.47
CA GLU A 135 21.47 1.99 -40.21
C GLU A 135 22.07 1.38 -38.94
N ILE A 136 23.38 1.54 -38.71
CA ILE A 136 24.05 1.07 -37.49
C ILE A 136 23.48 1.78 -36.25
N CYS A 137 23.33 3.11 -36.29
CA CYS A 137 22.74 3.89 -35.19
C CYS A 137 21.29 3.46 -34.89
N LEU A 138 20.46 3.28 -35.92
CA LEU A 138 19.08 2.80 -35.76
C LEU A 138 19.02 1.37 -35.22
N GLY A 139 19.94 0.50 -35.65
CA GLY A 139 20.13 -0.85 -35.10
C GLY A 139 20.46 -0.81 -33.62
N ASN A 140 21.44 0.01 -33.22
CA ASN A 140 21.83 0.20 -31.83
C ASN A 140 20.71 0.81 -30.99
N LEU A 141 19.92 1.73 -31.55
CA LEU A 141 18.75 2.30 -30.88
C LEU A 141 17.68 1.23 -30.59
N ASN A 142 17.44 0.29 -31.51
CA ASN A 142 16.53 -0.82 -31.26
C ASN A 142 17.03 -1.75 -30.14
N ILE A 143 18.33 -2.08 -30.13
CA ILE A 143 18.94 -2.87 -29.06
C ILE A 143 18.81 -2.16 -27.71
N PHE A 144 19.10 -0.86 -27.68
CA PHE A 144 18.96 -0.03 -26.49
C PHE A 144 17.49 0.00 -26.00
N LYS A 145 16.54 0.20 -26.92
CA LYS A 145 15.10 0.17 -26.62
C LYS A 145 14.72 -1.15 -25.97
N ASP A 146 15.11 -2.28 -26.56
CA ASP A 146 14.77 -3.61 -26.04
C ASP A 146 15.38 -3.83 -24.64
N LYS A 147 16.62 -3.36 -24.41
CA LYS A 147 17.28 -3.42 -23.10
C LYS A 147 16.52 -2.62 -22.05
N ILE A 148 16.22 -1.35 -22.31
CA ILE A 148 15.52 -0.47 -21.36
C ILE A 148 14.08 -0.93 -21.09
N MET A 149 13.35 -1.34 -22.13
CA MET A 149 12.00 -1.92 -21.96
C MET A 149 12.04 -3.23 -21.18
N GLY A 150 13.08 -4.04 -21.38
CA GLY A 150 13.33 -5.26 -20.60
C GLY A 150 13.59 -4.98 -19.12
N LEU A 151 14.40 -3.96 -18.80
CA LEU A 151 14.64 -3.53 -17.42
C LEU A 151 13.35 -3.03 -16.76
N GLU A 152 12.56 -2.21 -17.45
CA GLU A 152 11.28 -1.73 -16.92
C GLU A 152 10.30 -2.90 -16.71
N PHE A 153 10.21 -3.85 -17.64
CA PHE A 153 9.39 -5.04 -17.48
C PHE A 153 9.80 -5.88 -16.26
N CYS A 154 11.12 -6.04 -16.04
CA CYS A 154 11.65 -6.73 -14.87
C CYS A 154 11.28 -6.00 -13.56
N LEU A 155 11.45 -4.67 -13.52
CA LEU A 155 11.07 -3.83 -12.38
C LEU A 155 9.58 -3.98 -12.04
N VAL A 156 8.70 -3.91 -13.05
CA VAL A 156 7.26 -4.08 -12.88
C VAL A 156 6.95 -5.46 -12.30
N ASN A 157 7.48 -6.52 -12.91
CA ASN A 157 7.22 -7.90 -12.47
C ASN A 157 7.75 -8.18 -11.05
N GLN A 158 8.93 -7.65 -10.70
CA GLN A 158 9.47 -7.77 -9.34
C GLN A 158 8.62 -7.00 -8.32
N THR A 159 8.17 -5.80 -8.69
CA THR A 159 7.30 -5.00 -7.82
C THR A 159 5.98 -5.72 -7.57
N ASP A 160 5.33 -6.23 -8.63
CA ASP A 160 4.07 -6.99 -8.52
C ASP A 160 4.23 -8.21 -7.61
N LYS A 161 5.31 -8.97 -7.76
CA LYS A 161 5.60 -10.13 -6.89
C LYS A 161 5.81 -9.73 -5.44
N THR A 162 6.52 -8.63 -5.21
CA THR A 162 6.80 -8.13 -3.86
C THR A 162 5.51 -7.68 -3.17
N ILE A 163 4.67 -6.94 -3.90
CA ILE A 163 3.36 -6.51 -3.40
C ILE A 163 2.44 -7.71 -3.14
N ALA A 164 2.37 -8.68 -4.06
CA ALA A 164 1.55 -9.88 -3.87
C ALA A 164 2.00 -10.72 -2.66
N PHE A 165 3.31 -10.81 -2.43
CA PHE A 165 3.86 -11.47 -1.24
C PHE A 165 3.51 -10.72 0.05
N PHE A 166 3.65 -9.39 0.04
CA PHE A 166 3.27 -8.54 1.15
C PHE A 166 1.77 -8.66 1.45
N GLU A 167 0.91 -8.58 0.44
CA GLU A 167 -0.54 -8.70 0.55
C GLU A 167 -0.95 -10.02 1.20
N LYS A 168 -0.36 -11.14 0.76
CA LYS A 168 -0.60 -12.47 1.35
C LYS A 168 -0.20 -12.51 2.83
N THR A 169 0.91 -11.87 3.18
CA THR A 169 1.42 -11.80 4.56
C THR A 169 0.54 -10.91 5.43
N LEU A 170 0.07 -9.80 4.89
CA LEU A 170 -0.86 -8.88 5.53
C LEU A 170 -2.18 -9.57 5.85
N LEU A 171 -2.80 -10.24 4.87
CA LEU A 171 -4.05 -10.99 5.06
C LEU A 171 -3.94 -12.00 6.20
N LYS A 172 -2.89 -12.83 6.18
CA LYS A 172 -2.64 -13.81 7.23
C LYS A 172 -2.51 -13.16 8.61
N SER A 173 -1.82 -12.03 8.68
CA SER A 173 -1.64 -11.30 9.94
C SER A 173 -2.94 -10.68 10.44
N LEU A 174 -3.77 -10.14 9.54
CA LEU A 174 -5.09 -9.61 9.87
C LEU A 174 -6.05 -10.71 10.35
N ASP A 175 -6.00 -11.91 9.75
CA ASP A 175 -6.78 -13.05 10.22
C ASP A 175 -6.37 -13.47 11.63
N ILE A 176 -5.06 -13.53 11.92
CA ILE A 176 -4.56 -13.82 13.27
C ILE A 176 -5.03 -12.74 14.26
N PHE A 177 -4.94 -11.46 13.86
CA PHE A 177 -5.43 -10.36 14.68
C PHE A 177 -6.93 -10.49 15.01
N LEU A 178 -7.77 -10.73 14.00
CA LEU A 178 -9.21 -10.87 14.17
C LEU A 178 -9.55 -12.06 15.07
N ASN A 179 -8.90 -13.21 14.88
CA ASN A 179 -9.11 -14.39 15.71
C ASN A 179 -8.84 -14.11 17.19
N GLU A 180 -7.71 -13.46 17.52
CA GLU A 180 -7.38 -13.11 18.90
C GLU A 180 -8.37 -12.09 19.49
N ILE A 181 -8.82 -11.12 18.70
CA ILE A 181 -9.84 -10.17 19.14
C ILE A 181 -11.18 -10.88 19.40
N PHE A 182 -11.59 -11.81 18.53
CA PHE A 182 -12.82 -12.58 18.73
C PHE A 182 -12.77 -13.47 19.98
N LEU A 183 -11.59 -13.99 20.33
CA LEU A 183 -11.39 -14.66 21.61
C LEU A 183 -11.63 -13.70 22.79
N LEU A 184 -11.14 -12.46 22.73
CA LEU A 184 -11.40 -11.44 23.76
C LEU A 184 -12.88 -11.04 23.84
N PHE A 185 -13.59 -10.92 22.70
CA PHE A 185 -15.04 -10.71 22.70
C PHE A 185 -15.81 -11.90 23.29
N SER A 186 -15.33 -13.13 23.06
CA SER A 186 -15.88 -14.32 23.71
C SER A 186 -15.67 -14.29 25.23
N GLU A 187 -14.49 -13.85 25.69
CA GLU A 187 -14.24 -13.62 27.12
C GLU A 187 -15.20 -12.59 27.73
N ALA A 188 -15.45 -11.47 27.03
CA ALA A 188 -16.40 -10.44 27.46
C ALA A 188 -17.83 -10.98 27.56
N ARG A 189 -18.29 -11.72 26.53
CA ARG A 189 -19.61 -12.38 26.57
C ARG A 189 -19.73 -13.35 27.73
N ASN A 190 -18.68 -14.14 27.99
CA ASN A 190 -18.66 -15.06 29.11
C ASN A 190 -18.67 -14.35 30.48
N ALA A 191 -18.02 -13.20 30.60
CA ALA A 191 -18.08 -12.37 31.81
C ALA A 191 -19.51 -11.86 32.06
N ASP A 192 -20.18 -11.36 31.03
CA ASP A 192 -21.58 -10.90 31.11
C ASP A 192 -22.55 -12.05 31.43
N ILE A 193 -22.39 -13.23 30.83
CA ILE A 193 -23.20 -14.42 31.17
C ILE A 193 -23.03 -14.80 32.65
N ARG A 194 -21.80 -14.76 33.19
CA ARG A 194 -21.54 -15.05 34.61
C ARG A 194 -22.17 -14.00 35.51
N PHE A 195 -22.06 -12.74 35.15
CA PHE A 195 -22.66 -11.61 35.86
C PHE A 195 -24.19 -11.73 35.90
N TYR A 196 -24.82 -11.92 34.74
CA TYR A 196 -26.26 -12.14 34.62
C TYR A 196 -26.74 -13.32 35.48
N ARG A 197 -26.08 -14.48 35.42
CA ARG A 197 -26.43 -15.63 36.27
C ARG A 197 -26.40 -15.30 37.76
N ARG A 198 -25.39 -14.55 38.21
CA ARG A 198 -25.27 -14.14 39.63
C ARG A 198 -26.32 -13.09 40.02
N ILE A 199 -26.70 -12.19 39.11
CA ILE A 199 -27.83 -11.28 39.34
C ILE A 199 -29.13 -12.08 39.51
N VAL A 200 -29.40 -13.05 38.65
CA VAL A 200 -30.61 -13.89 38.75
C VAL A 200 -30.64 -14.66 40.07
N GLU A 201 -29.51 -15.25 40.50
CA GLU A 201 -29.40 -15.92 41.81
C GLU A 201 -29.71 -14.95 42.98
N LEU A 202 -29.24 -13.70 42.91
CA LEU A 202 -29.54 -12.68 43.91
C LEU A 202 -31.03 -12.32 43.93
N ILE A 203 -31.64 -12.15 42.76
CA ILE A 203 -33.07 -11.85 42.62
C ILE A 203 -33.92 -13.00 43.15
N GLU A 204 -33.53 -14.24 42.88
CA GLU A 204 -34.24 -15.45 43.33
C GLU A 204 -34.14 -15.68 44.83
N SER A 205 -33.12 -15.12 45.48
CA SER A 205 -32.99 -15.16 46.93
C SER A 205 -33.96 -14.23 47.68
N GLU A 206 -34.66 -13.34 46.99
CA GLU A 206 -35.69 -12.48 47.58
C GLU A 206 -37.02 -13.21 47.79
N THR A 207 -37.72 -12.89 48.90
CA THR A 207 -38.98 -13.54 49.27
C THR A 207 -40.21 -13.01 48.52
N ALA A 208 -40.09 -11.88 47.82
CA ALA A 208 -41.21 -11.18 47.19
C ALA A 208 -41.37 -11.59 45.71
N VAL A 209 -42.12 -12.67 45.46
CA VAL A 209 -42.27 -13.33 44.15
C VAL A 209 -42.52 -12.37 42.97
N GLU A 210 -43.42 -11.39 43.11
CA GLU A 210 -43.72 -10.46 42.01
C GLU A 210 -42.61 -9.43 41.75
N ARG A 211 -41.85 -9.05 42.77
CA ARG A 211 -40.64 -8.24 42.57
C ARG A 211 -39.55 -9.05 41.88
N CYS A 212 -39.40 -10.32 42.26
CA CYS A 212 -38.44 -11.22 41.62
C CYS A 212 -38.72 -11.39 40.11
N LYS A 213 -40.00 -11.51 39.73
CA LYS A 213 -40.40 -11.63 38.32
C LYS A 213 -40.03 -10.38 37.52
N PHE A 214 -40.38 -9.19 38.03
CA PHE A 214 -40.04 -7.91 37.40
C PHE A 214 -38.52 -7.75 37.24
N TRP A 215 -37.75 -8.03 38.31
CA TRP A 215 -36.30 -7.87 38.27
C TRP A 215 -35.60 -8.87 37.34
N ARG A 216 -36.09 -10.11 37.27
CA ARG A 216 -35.54 -11.12 36.36
C ARG A 216 -35.74 -10.69 34.91
N GLU A 217 -36.93 -10.19 34.55
CA GLU A 217 -37.21 -9.70 33.21
C GLU A 217 -36.26 -8.55 32.84
N LYS A 218 -36.04 -7.61 33.77
CA LYS A 218 -35.12 -6.49 33.56
C LYS A 218 -33.66 -6.90 33.43
N ALA A 219 -33.21 -7.85 34.24
CA ALA A 219 -31.86 -8.41 34.11
C ALA A 219 -31.67 -9.11 32.76
N GLY A 220 -32.69 -9.83 32.29
CA GLY A 220 -32.69 -10.44 30.95
C GLY A 220 -32.58 -9.40 29.84
N GLN A 221 -33.39 -8.33 29.89
CA GLN A 221 -33.31 -7.22 28.93
C GLN A 221 -31.91 -6.59 28.89
N CYS A 222 -31.29 -6.34 30.05
CA CYS A 222 -29.93 -5.78 30.11
C CYS A 222 -28.88 -6.72 29.49
N HIS A 223 -28.97 -8.02 29.81
CA HIS A 223 -28.09 -9.05 29.25
C HIS A 223 -28.22 -9.11 27.72
N ASP A 224 -29.45 -9.17 27.21
CA ASP A 224 -29.71 -9.26 25.76
C ASP A 224 -29.19 -8.03 25.01
N ILE A 225 -29.37 -6.83 25.58
CA ILE A 225 -28.83 -5.58 25.03
C ILE A 225 -27.30 -5.62 24.98
N ARG A 226 -26.63 -6.05 26.06
CA ARG A 226 -25.16 -6.13 26.08
C ARG A 226 -24.62 -7.16 25.10
N GLN A 227 -25.22 -8.35 25.02
CA GLN A 227 -24.82 -9.38 24.05
C GLN A 227 -24.97 -8.88 22.61
N THR A 228 -26.07 -8.19 22.32
CA THR A 228 -26.32 -7.56 21.00
C THR A 228 -25.27 -6.50 20.70
N ARG A 229 -24.94 -5.66 21.68
CA ARG A 229 -23.93 -4.59 21.52
C ARG A 229 -22.53 -5.16 21.26
N LEU A 230 -22.12 -6.18 22.02
CA LEU A 230 -20.84 -6.87 21.79
C LEU A 230 -20.78 -7.45 20.38
N SER A 231 -21.87 -8.09 19.92
CA SER A 231 -21.96 -8.65 18.57
C SER A 231 -21.86 -7.57 17.48
N ASN A 232 -22.52 -6.43 17.67
CA ASN A 232 -22.46 -5.31 16.72
C ASN A 232 -21.06 -4.73 16.62
N ILE A 233 -20.39 -4.54 17.77
CA ILE A 233 -19.02 -4.02 17.81
C ILE A 233 -18.05 -5.00 17.13
N GLU A 234 -18.20 -6.30 17.36
CA GLU A 234 -17.41 -7.36 16.73
C GLU A 234 -17.51 -7.29 15.20
N VAL A 235 -18.74 -7.18 14.67
CA VAL A 235 -19.01 -7.05 13.23
C VAL A 235 -18.46 -5.73 12.66
N GLU A 236 -18.65 -4.62 13.36
CA GLU A 236 -18.12 -3.32 12.93
C GLU A 236 -16.60 -3.29 12.89
N LEU A 237 -15.95 -3.95 13.84
CA LEU A 237 -14.50 -4.07 13.87
C LEU A 237 -14.00 -4.89 12.68
N GLU A 238 -14.61 -6.04 12.42
CA GLU A 238 -14.26 -6.88 11.27
C GLU A 238 -14.40 -6.09 9.96
N ALA A 239 -15.52 -5.38 9.79
CA ALA A 239 -15.75 -4.53 8.63
C ALA A 239 -14.68 -3.43 8.51
N SER A 240 -14.26 -2.85 9.65
CA SER A 240 -13.20 -1.82 9.67
C SER A 240 -11.85 -2.37 9.24
N VAL A 241 -11.49 -3.59 9.67
CA VAL A 241 -10.25 -4.27 9.28
C VAL A 241 -10.26 -4.58 7.79
N ARG A 242 -11.36 -5.13 7.27
CA ARG A 242 -11.52 -5.42 5.85
C ARG A 242 -11.46 -4.17 4.98
N HIS A 243 -12.08 -3.08 5.46
CA HIS A 243 -12.04 -1.79 4.77
C HIS A 243 -10.64 -1.17 4.77
N PHE A 244 -9.92 -1.25 5.89
CA PHE A 244 -8.52 -0.84 5.98
C PHE A 244 -7.66 -1.59 4.97
N TYR A 245 -7.75 -2.93 4.95
CA TYR A 245 -7.03 -3.76 3.98
C TYR A 245 -7.32 -3.34 2.55
N ARG A 246 -8.61 -3.18 2.20
CA ARG A 246 -9.03 -2.79 0.85
C ARG A 246 -8.43 -1.46 0.42
N LEU A 247 -8.65 -0.40 1.20
CA LEU A 247 -8.14 0.93 0.87
C LEU A 247 -6.62 0.92 0.70
N TYR A 248 -5.93 0.14 1.53
CA TYR A 248 -4.48 0.10 1.51
C TYR A 248 -3.93 -0.61 0.27
N VAL A 249 -4.49 -1.78 -0.05
CA VAL A 249 -4.05 -2.58 -1.19
C VAL A 249 -4.46 -1.93 -2.52
N GLU A 250 -5.68 -1.41 -2.60
CA GLU A 250 -6.16 -0.70 -3.80
C GLU A 250 -5.29 0.53 -4.11
N ASP A 251 -5.01 1.37 -3.11
CA ASP A 251 -4.15 2.55 -3.27
C ASP A 251 -2.73 2.18 -3.73
N MET A 252 -2.14 1.12 -3.16
CA MET A 252 -0.84 0.63 -3.61
C MET A 252 -0.85 0.19 -5.08
N TYR A 253 -1.81 -0.62 -5.50
CA TYR A 253 -1.89 -1.08 -6.89
C TYR A 253 -2.19 0.06 -7.86
N GLU A 254 -3.04 1.03 -7.48
CA GLU A 254 -3.36 2.18 -8.32
C GLU A 254 -2.13 3.10 -8.51
N ASN A 255 -1.43 3.41 -7.41
CA ASN A 255 -0.19 4.19 -7.45
C ASN A 255 0.87 3.50 -8.31
N LEU A 256 1.00 2.18 -8.19
CA LEU A 256 1.92 1.38 -9.00
C LEU A 256 1.57 1.45 -10.49
N GLN A 257 0.32 1.19 -10.85
CA GLN A 257 -0.12 1.20 -12.24
C GLN A 257 0.10 2.58 -12.89
N THR A 258 -0.20 3.64 -12.15
CA THR A 258 0.00 5.03 -12.61
C THR A 258 1.47 5.30 -12.87
N ARG A 259 2.35 4.93 -11.92
CA ARG A 259 3.81 5.07 -12.06
C ARG A 259 4.34 4.32 -13.28
N ASN A 260 4.00 3.04 -13.42
CA ASN A 260 4.49 2.18 -14.50
C ASN A 260 4.05 2.72 -15.87
N ARG A 261 2.81 3.21 -15.99
CA ARG A 261 2.31 3.84 -17.22
C ARG A 261 3.09 5.12 -17.56
N SER A 262 3.35 5.99 -16.58
CA SER A 262 4.15 7.20 -16.79
C SER A 262 5.54 6.87 -17.31
N ARG A 263 6.23 5.94 -16.64
CA ARG A 263 7.59 5.54 -17.01
C ARG A 263 7.67 4.95 -18.42
N ILE A 264 6.75 4.06 -18.79
CA ILE A 264 6.72 3.50 -20.14
C ILE A 264 6.54 4.60 -21.20
N LEU A 265 5.66 5.59 -20.95
CA LEU A 265 5.46 6.72 -21.86
C LEU A 265 6.72 7.59 -21.97
N GLU A 266 7.38 7.89 -20.84
CA GLU A 266 8.64 8.64 -20.81
C GLU A 266 9.75 7.94 -21.61
N LEU A 267 9.92 6.63 -21.42
CA LEU A 267 10.88 5.82 -22.16
C LEU A 267 10.57 5.79 -23.65
N GLN A 268 9.30 5.63 -24.01
CA GLN A 268 8.85 5.65 -25.40
C GLN A 268 9.13 7.00 -26.06
N HIS A 269 8.83 8.12 -25.38
CA HIS A 269 9.15 9.47 -25.86
C HIS A 269 10.65 9.68 -26.04
N PHE A 270 11.47 9.17 -25.12
CA PHE A 270 12.93 9.26 -25.23
C PHE A 270 13.46 8.51 -26.46
N VAL A 271 12.97 7.28 -26.67
CA VAL A 271 13.35 6.45 -27.83
C VAL A 271 12.90 7.12 -29.14
N ASP A 272 11.68 7.63 -29.20
CA ASP A 272 11.14 8.30 -30.38
C ASP A 272 11.92 9.58 -30.71
N LYS A 273 12.34 10.33 -29.69
CA LYS A 273 13.24 11.48 -29.85
C LYS A 273 14.60 11.05 -30.42
N CYS A 274 15.23 10.02 -29.87
CA CYS A 274 16.51 9.52 -30.39
C CYS A 274 16.40 9.03 -31.83
N LYS A 275 15.26 8.41 -32.18
CA LYS A 275 14.97 7.97 -33.54
C LYS A 275 14.85 9.16 -34.49
N ALA A 276 14.05 10.17 -34.12
CA ALA A 276 13.89 11.39 -34.90
C ALA A 276 15.24 12.10 -35.11
N GLU A 277 16.04 12.26 -34.05
CA GLU A 277 17.38 12.85 -34.16
C GLU A 277 18.26 12.06 -35.15
N THR A 278 18.23 10.73 -35.12
CA THR A 278 18.99 9.88 -36.04
C THR A 278 18.46 9.95 -37.49
N GLU A 279 17.16 10.17 -37.65
CA GLU A 279 16.50 10.30 -38.95
C GLU A 279 16.71 11.67 -39.59
N GLU A 280 16.73 12.75 -38.79
CA GLU A 280 16.90 14.15 -39.19
C GLU A 280 18.36 14.56 -39.44
N TYR A 281 19.35 13.75 -39.04
CA TYR A 281 20.70 13.89 -39.61
C TYR A 281 20.57 13.73 -41.13
N ASP A 282 20.73 14.82 -41.85
CA ASP A 282 20.68 14.88 -43.30
C ASP A 282 21.89 15.71 -43.78
N PHE A 283 22.47 15.28 -44.90
CA PHE A 283 23.67 15.87 -45.54
C PHE A 283 23.54 17.36 -45.86
N SER A 284 22.31 17.88 -45.83
CA SER A 284 21.97 19.25 -46.19
C SER A 284 22.44 20.28 -45.15
N SER A 285 22.76 19.87 -43.92
CA SER A 285 23.20 20.77 -42.84
C SER A 285 24.68 21.17 -42.88
N SER A 286 25.53 20.49 -43.66
CA SER A 286 26.96 20.86 -43.81
C SER A 286 27.23 21.94 -44.86
N ASN A 287 26.20 22.41 -45.58
CA ASN A 287 26.31 23.57 -46.49
C ASN A 287 25.88 24.89 -45.83
N ALA A 288 25.57 24.90 -44.54
CA ALA A 288 25.14 26.07 -43.78
C ALA A 288 26.20 26.56 -42.76
N VAL A 289 27.49 26.34 -43.03
CA VAL A 289 28.51 27.26 -42.51
C VAL A 289 28.44 28.47 -43.42
N GLU A 290 27.58 29.41 -43.03
CA GLU A 290 27.47 30.73 -43.65
C GLU A 290 28.87 31.32 -43.84
N GLU A 291 29.13 31.73 -45.09
CA GLU A 291 30.06 32.79 -45.43
C GLU A 291 29.66 34.04 -44.65
N ASP A 292 30.08 34.13 -43.39
CA ASP A 292 30.11 35.38 -42.63
C ASP A 292 31.48 36.02 -42.87
N ASP A 293 31.65 36.56 -44.08
CA ASP A 293 32.78 37.41 -44.44
C ASP A 293 32.28 38.67 -45.19
N VAL A 294 32.51 39.81 -44.52
CA VAL A 294 32.62 41.22 -44.99
C VAL A 294 31.36 42.09 -45.03
#